data_AF-A0A7S3EVR7-F1
#
_entry.id   AF-A0A7S3EVR7-F1
#
_cell.length_a   1.000
_cell.length_b   1.000
_cell.length_c   1.000
_cell.angle_alpha   90.00
_cell.angle_beta   90.00
_cell.angle_gamma   90.00
#
_symmetry.space_group_name_H-M   'P 1'
#
loop_
_entity.id
_entity.type
_entity.pdbx_description
1 polymer ?
#
loop_
_entity_poly.entity_id
_entity_poly.type
_entity_poly.pdbx_seq_one_letter_code
_entity_poly.pdbx_strand_id
1 'polypeptide(L)'
;QLVLYDMREPARPVRLSSSEMVLSEGATLHWLGFNQGGVLCSVDSAGIVRACLRSYGFEWVPLLNCAALKKTKAEHHWVVGVTDSALMCVICKGDDPYPATLPRPVISALPLGMPLACSEPAEPALER
;
A
#
# COMPACT_ATOMS: atom_id res chain seq x y z
N GLN A 1 -8.45 6.61 14.48
CA GLN A 1 -9.46 5.56 14.26
C GLN A 1 -9.90 5.60 12.80
N LEU A 2 -10.04 4.44 12.16
CA LEU A 2 -10.57 4.31 10.81
C LEU A 2 -11.93 3.60 10.87
N VAL A 3 -12.91 4.10 10.10
CA VAL A 3 -14.24 3.48 9.98
C VAL A 3 -14.53 3.22 8.51
N LEU A 4 -14.85 1.97 8.17
CA LEU A 4 -15.19 1.58 6.81
C LEU A 4 -16.70 1.46 6.66
N TYR A 5 -17.25 2.07 5.61
CA TYR A 5 -18.67 2.02 5.28
C TYR A 5 -18.88 1.42 3.90
N ASP A 6 -19.97 0.68 3.76
CA ASP A 6 -20.57 0.31 2.48
C ASP A 6 -21.60 1.39 2.11
N MET A 7 -21.37 2.02 0.97
CA MET A 7 -22.17 3.15 0.47
C MET A 7 -22.99 2.79 -0.77
N ARG A 8 -23.15 1.49 -1.11
CA ARG A 8 -23.92 1.06 -2.30
C ARG A 8 -25.38 1.55 -2.27
N GLU A 9 -25.96 1.67 -1.07
CA GLU A 9 -27.24 2.34 -0.83
C GLU A 9 -26.99 3.64 -0.03
N PRO A 10 -26.85 4.82 -0.68
CA PRO A 10 -26.45 6.05 0.01
C PRO A 10 -27.39 6.50 1.12
N ALA A 11 -28.68 6.16 1.02
CA ALA A 11 -29.68 6.43 2.04
C ALA A 11 -29.54 5.54 3.29
N ARG A 12 -28.78 4.44 3.21
CA ARG A 12 -28.64 3.42 4.26
C ARG A 12 -27.18 2.92 4.33
N PRO A 13 -26.22 3.78 4.71
CA PRO A 13 -24.83 3.38 4.82
C PRO A 13 -24.67 2.28 5.88
N VAL A 14 -23.94 1.22 5.54
CA VAL A 14 -23.68 0.11 6.47
C VAL A 14 -22.23 0.21 6.95
N ARG A 15 -22.04 0.38 8.26
CA ARG A 15 -20.69 0.30 8.85
C ARG A 15 -20.18 -1.14 8.75
N LEU A 16 -19.07 -1.32 8.03
CA LEU A 16 -18.43 -2.62 7.81
C LEU A 16 -17.45 -2.96 8.94
N SER A 17 -16.66 -1.98 9.38
CA SER A 17 -15.68 -2.16 10.46
C SER A 17 -15.36 -0.82 11.13
N SER A 18 -14.81 -0.86 12.34
CA SER A 18 -13.89 0.20 12.77
C SER A 18 -12.72 -0.38 13.52
N SER A 19 -11.54 0.07 13.17
CA SER A 19 -10.30 -0.34 13.84
C SER A 19 -9.41 0.88 14.06
N GLU A 20 -8.34 0.68 14.81
CA GLU A 20 -7.20 1.58 14.70
C GLU A 20 -6.51 1.33 13.35
N MET A 21 -5.88 2.38 12.83
CA MET A 21 -5.09 2.25 11.60
C MET A 21 -3.71 1.75 11.98
N VAL A 22 -3.28 0.67 11.34
CA VAL A 22 -1.95 0.11 11.58
C VAL A 22 -0.92 0.92 10.79
N LEU A 23 0.00 1.56 11.52
CA LEU A 23 1.15 2.28 10.98
C LEU A 23 2.43 1.66 11.55
N SER A 24 3.54 1.80 10.82
CA SER A 24 4.85 1.49 11.38
C SER A 24 5.17 2.44 12.54
N GLU A 25 6.05 2.01 13.44
CA GLU A 25 6.45 2.82 14.59
C GLU A 25 7.01 4.19 14.15
N GLY A 26 6.47 5.27 14.71
CA GLY A 26 6.86 6.64 14.37
C GLY A 26 6.45 7.11 12.96
N ALA A 27 5.78 6.27 12.18
CA ALA A 27 5.38 6.62 10.81
C ALA A 27 4.06 7.42 10.76
N THR A 28 3.90 8.17 9.69
CA THR A 28 2.66 8.89 9.35
C THR A 28 2.00 8.23 8.14
N LEU A 29 0.69 8.45 7.96
CA LEU A 29 -0.02 8.00 6.76
C LEU A 29 0.43 8.82 5.54
N HIS A 30 0.86 8.15 4.47
CA HIS A 30 1.23 8.79 3.20
C HIS A 30 0.18 8.61 2.11
N TRP A 31 -0.49 7.45 2.08
CA TRP A 31 -1.53 7.17 1.09
C TRP A 31 -2.59 6.22 1.66
N LEU A 32 -3.84 6.42 1.28
CA LEU A 32 -4.97 5.55 1.61
C LEU A 32 -5.92 5.52 0.42
N GLY A 33 -6.35 4.33 0.01
CA GLY A 33 -7.24 4.18 -1.13
C GLY A 33 -7.67 2.75 -1.34
N PHE A 34 -8.48 2.52 -2.37
CA PHE A 34 -8.94 1.17 -2.73
C PHE A 34 -8.19 0.68 -3.96
N ASN A 35 -7.90 -0.61 -4.01
CA ASN A 35 -7.51 -1.25 -5.26
C ASN A 35 -8.75 -1.48 -6.15
N GLN A 36 -8.55 -2.02 -7.36
CA GLN A 36 -9.63 -2.29 -8.30
C GLN A 36 -10.66 -3.29 -7.76
N GLY A 37 -10.23 -4.25 -6.94
CA GLY A 37 -11.10 -5.20 -6.25
C GLY A 37 -11.88 -4.64 -5.05
N GLY A 38 -11.75 -3.35 -4.72
CA GLY A 38 -12.43 -2.73 -3.59
C GLY A 38 -11.82 -3.06 -2.22
N VAL A 39 -10.58 -3.55 -2.19
CA VAL A 39 -9.81 -3.76 -0.96
C VAL A 39 -9.17 -2.45 -0.56
N LEU A 40 -9.42 -2.02 0.69
CA LEU A 40 -8.79 -0.84 1.26
C LEU A 40 -7.29 -1.11 1.49
N CYS A 41 -6.44 -0.23 1.01
CA CYS A 41 -4.99 -0.31 1.10
C CYS A 41 -4.43 0.99 1.68
N SER A 42 -3.29 0.91 2.37
CA SER A 42 -2.57 2.06 2.91
C SER A 42 -1.07 1.97 2.64
N VAL A 43 -0.41 3.12 2.59
CA VAL A 43 1.05 3.24 2.58
C VAL A 43 1.45 4.29 3.62
N ASP A 44 2.42 3.96 4.47
CA ASP A 44 2.94 4.86 5.50
C ASP A 44 4.30 5.47 5.11
N SER A 45 4.79 6.39 5.95
CA SER A 45 6.06 7.09 5.72
C SER A 45 7.31 6.21 5.84
N ALA A 46 7.18 5.02 6.45
CA ALA A 46 8.22 4.00 6.45
C ALA A 46 8.24 3.17 5.16
N GLY A 47 7.29 3.39 4.23
CA GLY A 47 7.19 2.70 2.96
C GLY A 47 6.54 1.31 3.05
N ILE A 48 5.81 1.02 4.13
CA ILE A 48 5.08 -0.25 4.24
C ILE A 48 3.70 -0.10 3.58
N VAL A 49 3.45 -0.96 2.59
CA VAL A 49 2.14 -1.12 1.94
C VAL A 49 1.35 -2.17 2.70
N ARG A 50 0.09 -1.88 3.05
CA ARG A 50 -0.81 -2.81 3.73
C ARG A 50 -2.17 -2.88 3.03
N ALA A 51 -2.83 -4.02 3.11
CA ALA A 51 -4.22 -4.21 2.71
C ALA A 51 -5.09 -4.63 3.90
N CYS A 52 -6.28 -4.07 4.00
CA CYS A 52 -7.30 -4.41 4.99
C CYS A 52 -8.21 -5.48 4.38
N LEU A 53 -8.00 -6.74 4.75
CA LEU A 53 -8.62 -7.88 4.09
C LEU A 53 -9.91 -8.31 4.79
N ARG A 54 -11.04 -8.21 4.09
CA ARG A 54 -12.35 -8.65 4.59
C ARG A 54 -12.36 -10.14 4.97
N SER A 55 -11.67 -10.99 4.21
CA SER A 55 -11.56 -12.44 4.48
C SER A 55 -10.87 -12.75 5.80
N TYR A 56 -10.05 -11.84 6.31
CA TYR A 56 -9.39 -11.91 7.61
C TYR A 56 -10.06 -10.99 8.64
N GLY A 57 -11.37 -10.75 8.52
CA GLY A 57 -12.08 -9.93 9.51
C GLY A 57 -11.74 -8.43 9.49
N PHE A 58 -11.29 -7.90 8.35
CA PHE A 58 -10.78 -6.53 8.19
C PHE A 58 -9.43 -6.27 8.90
N GLU A 59 -8.64 -7.32 9.11
CA GLU A 59 -7.25 -7.18 9.58
C GLU A 59 -6.32 -6.60 8.50
N TRP A 60 -5.28 -5.90 8.95
CA TRP A 60 -4.27 -5.29 8.09
C TRP A 60 -3.11 -6.24 7.84
N VAL A 61 -2.88 -6.57 6.57
CA VAL A 61 -1.79 -7.46 6.14
C VAL A 61 -0.76 -6.66 5.34
N PRO A 62 0.55 -6.72 5.68
CA PRO A 62 1.58 -6.09 4.88
C PRO A 62 1.74 -6.80 3.54
N LEU A 63 1.90 -6.03 2.46
CA LEU A 63 2.02 -6.53 1.09
C LEU A 63 3.34 -6.16 0.41
N LEU A 64 4.06 -5.15 0.91
CA LEU A 64 5.35 -4.72 0.36
C LEU A 64 6.05 -3.76 1.34
N ASN A 65 7.36 -3.89 1.48
CA ASN A 65 8.22 -2.83 2.01
C ASN A 65 8.90 -2.11 0.83
N CYS A 66 8.29 -1.03 0.33
CA CYS A 66 8.82 -0.33 -0.84
C CYS A 66 10.06 0.52 -0.49
N ALA A 67 10.27 0.84 0.79
CA ALA A 67 11.51 1.49 1.23
C ALA A 67 12.74 0.58 1.06
N ALA A 68 12.57 -0.74 1.21
CA ALA A 68 13.64 -1.72 0.96
C ALA A 68 14.02 -1.83 -0.54
N LEU A 69 13.16 -1.39 -1.45
CA LEU A 69 13.43 -1.37 -2.89
C LEU A 69 14.21 -0.14 -3.35
N LYS A 70 14.40 0.85 -2.47
CA LYS A 70 15.10 2.09 -2.80
C LYS A 70 16.53 1.82 -3.21
N LYS A 71 16.97 2.38 -4.34
CA LYS A 71 18.37 2.27 -4.79
C LYS A 71 19.31 3.25 -4.10
N THR A 72 18.76 4.36 -3.59
CA THR A 72 19.53 5.40 -2.90
C THR A 72 18.73 5.95 -1.70
N LYS A 73 19.42 6.59 -0.75
CA LYS A 73 18.76 7.22 0.41
C LYS A 73 17.80 8.36 0.02
N ALA A 74 18.11 9.06 -1.07
CA ALA A 74 17.32 10.16 -1.64
C ALA A 74 16.29 9.67 -2.68
N GLU A 75 16.01 8.36 -2.72
CA GLU A 75 14.93 7.83 -3.55
C GLU A 75 13.63 7.83 -2.76
N HIS A 76 12.54 8.28 -3.37
CA HIS A 76 11.21 8.33 -2.77
C HIS A 76 10.19 7.68 -3.73
N HIS A 77 9.24 6.93 -3.18
CA HIS A 77 8.16 6.32 -3.93
C HIS A 77 6.88 7.12 -3.71
N TRP A 78 6.52 7.98 -4.66
CA TRP A 78 5.30 8.78 -4.59
C TRP A 78 4.12 7.95 -5.10
N VAL A 79 3.28 7.48 -4.18
CA VAL A 79 2.22 6.51 -4.45
C VAL A 79 1.08 7.15 -5.25
N VAL A 80 0.71 6.49 -6.35
CA VAL A 80 -0.44 6.87 -7.20
C VAL A 80 -1.64 5.97 -6.91
N GLY A 81 -1.39 4.67 -6.72
CA GLY A 81 -2.44 3.71 -6.45
C GLY A 81 -1.91 2.31 -6.21
N VAL A 82 -2.84 1.38 -5.97
CA VAL A 82 -2.55 -0.04 -5.75
C VAL A 82 -3.45 -0.85 -6.67
N THR A 83 -2.88 -1.81 -7.40
CA THR A 83 -3.63 -2.83 -8.14
C THR A 83 -3.65 -4.12 -7.34
N ASP A 84 -4.24 -5.19 -7.89
CA ASP A 84 -4.24 -6.50 -7.23
C ASP A 84 -2.83 -7.11 -7.12
N SER A 85 -1.86 -6.63 -7.90
CA SER A 85 -0.52 -7.22 -8.01
C SER A 85 0.64 -6.23 -7.90
N ALA A 86 0.38 -4.92 -7.90
CA ALA A 86 1.44 -3.91 -7.89
C ALA A 86 1.07 -2.64 -7.10
N LEU A 87 2.06 -2.06 -6.44
CA LEU A 87 2.05 -0.65 -6.04
C LEU A 87 2.41 0.19 -7.27
N MET A 88 1.53 1.10 -7.65
CA MET A 88 1.76 2.07 -8.73
C MET A 88 2.30 3.35 -8.12
N CYS A 89 3.52 3.74 -8.47
CA CYS A 89 4.17 4.92 -7.92
C CYS A 89 5.07 5.63 -8.92
N VAL A 90 5.34 6.92 -8.68
CA VAL A 90 6.45 7.61 -9.34
C VAL A 90 7.70 7.46 -8.48
N ILE A 91 8.82 7.10 -9.10
CA ILE A 91 10.13 7.05 -8.43
C ILE A 91 10.75 8.45 -8.51
N CYS A 92 10.73 9.16 -7.38
CA CYS A 92 11.35 10.46 -7.22
C CYS A 92 12.81 10.29 -6.76
N LYS A 93 13.70 11.11 -7.31
CA LYS A 93 15.13 11.12 -6.97
C LYS A 93 15.50 12.52 -6.49
N GLY A 94 16.25 12.60 -5.40
CA GLY A 94 16.67 13.87 -4.80
C GLY A 94 15.89 14.17 -3.52
N ASP A 95 15.90 15.44 -3.12
CA ASP A 95 15.37 15.83 -1.81
C ASP A 95 13.84 15.92 -1.76
N ASP A 96 13.19 16.17 -2.91
CA ASP A 96 11.74 16.28 -3.00
C ASP A 96 11.06 14.89 -3.03
N PRO A 97 10.12 14.59 -2.12
CA PRO A 97 9.42 13.31 -2.06
C PRO A 97 8.23 13.19 -3.04
N TYR A 98 8.05 14.17 -3.92
CA TYR A 98 6.98 14.26 -4.91
C TYR A 98 7.55 14.62 -6.28
N PRO A 99 6.89 14.24 -7.38
CA PRO A 99 7.40 14.53 -8.71
C PRO A 99 7.05 15.93 -9.18
N ALA A 100 7.92 16.53 -9.99
CA ALA A 100 7.56 17.71 -10.78
C ALA A 100 6.42 17.36 -11.75
N THR A 101 5.50 18.30 -12.00
CA THR A 101 4.37 18.07 -12.91
C THR A 101 4.79 18.07 -14.39
N LEU A 102 5.95 18.64 -14.70
CA LEU A 102 6.53 18.71 -16.03
C LEU A 102 8.02 18.31 -16.00
N PRO A 103 8.48 17.43 -16.92
CA PRO A 103 7.66 16.64 -17.86
C PRO A 103 6.72 15.68 -17.11
N ARG A 104 5.72 15.11 -17.82
CA ARG A 104 4.77 14.16 -17.23
C ARG A 104 5.54 13.05 -16.49
N PRO A 105 5.27 12.83 -15.19
CA PRO A 105 5.92 11.77 -14.43
C PRO A 105 5.65 10.38 -15.00
N VAL A 106 6.68 9.52 -14.97
CA VAL A 106 6.57 8.11 -15.37
C VAL A 106 6.12 7.28 -14.17
N ILE A 107 5.05 6.52 -14.33
CA ILE A 107 4.54 5.60 -13.31
C ILE A 107 5.28 4.27 -13.44
N SER A 108 5.83 3.79 -12.33
CA SER A 108 6.43 2.48 -12.16
C SER A 108 5.49 1.54 -11.41
N ALA A 109 5.57 0.24 -11.68
CA ALA A 109 4.84 -0.80 -10.97
C ALA A 109 5.82 -1.62 -10.12
N LEU A 110 5.64 -1.59 -8.80
CA LEU A 110 6.42 -2.39 -7.86
C LEU A 110 5.59 -3.62 -7.46
N PRO A 111 6.06 -4.86 -7.72
CA PRO A 111 5.29 -6.05 -7.41
C PRO A 111 4.93 -6.14 -5.92
N LEU A 112 3.69 -6.51 -5.64
CA LEU A 112 3.24 -6.86 -4.29
C LEU A 112 3.54 -8.34 -4.02
N GLY A 113 3.77 -8.66 -2.75
CA GLY A 113 3.95 -10.02 -2.28
C GLY A 113 3.97 -10.05 -0.76
N MET A 114 3.22 -10.97 -0.15
CA MET A 114 3.21 -11.08 1.31
C MET A 114 4.62 -11.34 1.83
N PRO A 115 5.06 -10.66 2.90
CA PRO A 115 6.35 -10.90 3.51
C PRO A 115 6.29 -12.22 4.28
N LEU A 116 6.76 -13.30 3.65
CA LEU A 116 6.90 -14.60 4.27
C LEU A 116 8.24 -14.68 5.04
N ALA A 117 8.25 -15.45 6.12
CA ALA A 117 9.45 -15.63 6.95
C ALA A 117 10.61 -16.29 6.18
N CYS A 118 10.27 -17.18 5.26
CA CYS A 118 11.19 -17.81 4.33
C CYS A 118 10.69 -17.46 2.91
N SER A 119 11.52 -16.74 2.17
CA SER A 119 11.23 -16.37 0.78
C SER A 119 12.43 -16.66 -0.09
N GLU A 120 13.07 -17.81 0.15
CA GLU A 120 14.25 -18.22 -0.59
C GLU A 120 13.87 -18.63 -2.02
N PRO A 121 14.72 -18.35 -3.03
CA PRO A 121 14.44 -18.73 -4.42
C PRO A 121 14.26 -20.25 -4.63
N ALA A 122 14.78 -21.06 -3.70
CA ALA A 122 14.72 -22.52 -3.74
C ALA A 122 13.45 -23.10 -3.10
N GLU A 123 12.66 -22.29 -2.39
CA GLU A 123 11.42 -22.77 -1.77
C GLU A 123 10.29 -22.83 -2.81
N PRO A 124 9.44 -23.87 -2.75
CA PRO A 124 8.32 -23.99 -3.67
C PRO A 124 7.42 -22.76 -3.51
N ALA A 125 6.99 -22.18 -4.63
CA ALA A 125 6.06 -21.04 -4.67
C ALA A 125 4.66 -21.36 -4.10
N LEU A 126 4.47 -22.49 -3.43
CA LEU A 126 3.21 -22.95 -2.86
C LEU A 126 2.69 -21.99 -1.77
N GLU A 127 3.60 -21.34 -1.04
CA GLU A 127 3.24 -20.43 0.06
C GLU A 127 3.12 -18.96 -0.40
N ARG A 128 3.48 -18.65 -1.67
CA ARG A 128 3.43 -17.29 -2.24
C ARG A 128 2.09 -16.96 -2.88
#